data_AF-A0A1H8MYS3-F1
#
_entry.id   AF-A0A1H8MYS3-F1
#
_cell.length_a   1.000
_cell.length_b   1.000
_cell.length_c   1.000
_cell.angle_alpha   90.00
_cell.angle_beta   90.00
_cell.angle_gamma   90.00
#
_symmetry.space_group_name_H-M   'P 1'
#
loop_
_entity.id
_entity.type
_entity.pdbx_description
1 polymer ?
#
loop_
_entity_poly.entity_id
_entity_poly.type
_entity_poly.pdbx_seq_one_letter_code
_entity_poly.pdbx_strand_id
1 'polypeptide(L)' 'MNKDAIKGLLIVVAIALALALGAVMLTDDGWRKLGCVFRAIAQGVAISNIRSLCY' A
#
# COMPACT_ATOMS: atom_id res chain seq x y z
N MET A 1 -2.21 6.14 -25.40
CA MET A 1 -1.32 5.41 -24.47
C MET A 1 -1.14 4.00 -25.00
N ASN A 2 0.08 3.55 -25.24
CA ASN A 2 0.33 2.30 -25.97
C ASN A 2 -0.08 1.07 -25.14
N LYS A 3 -0.72 0.08 -25.75
CA LYS A 3 -1.27 -1.09 -25.04
C LYS A 3 -0.18 -1.92 -24.37
N ASP A 4 1.01 -1.92 -24.95
CA ASP A 4 2.20 -2.57 -24.41
C ASP A 4 2.71 -1.87 -23.14
N ALA A 5 2.67 -0.54 -23.10
CA ALA A 5 3.04 0.23 -21.92
C ALA A 5 2.04 0.01 -20.77
N ILE A 6 0.74 -0.10 -21.08
CA ILE A 6 -0.29 -0.41 -20.08
C ILE A 6 -0.09 -1.81 -19.50
N LYS A 7 0.21 -2.81 -20.34
CA LYS A 7 0.52 -4.17 -19.89
C LYS A 7 1.78 -4.20 -19.01
N GLY A 8 2.85 -3.53 -19.43
CA GLY A 8 4.07 -3.42 -18.63
C GLY A 8 3.82 -2.77 -17.27
N LEU A 9 3.07 -1.67 -17.25
CA LEU A 9 2.68 -1.00 -16.00
C LEU A 9 1.84 -1.91 -15.10
N LEU A 10 0.87 -2.64 -15.67
CA LEU A 10 0.04 -3.59 -14.92
C LEU A 10 0.86 -4.69 -14.26
N ILE A 11 1.86 -5.24 -14.95
CA ILE A 11 2.74 -6.28 -14.40
C ILE A 11 3.56 -5.71 -13.24
N VAL A 12 4.16 -4.53 -13.42
CA VAL A 12 4.95 -3.88 -12.37
C VAL A 12 4.09 -3.57 -11.14
N VAL A 13 2.90 -3.01 -11.36
CA VAL A 13 1.93 -2.73 -10.28
C VAL A 13 1.55 -4.02 -9.57
N ALA A 14 1.24 -5.10 -10.30
CA ALA A 14 0.88 -6.39 -9.70
C ALA A 14 2.01 -6.97 -8.83
N ILE A 15 3.27 -6.92 -9.30
CA ILE A 15 4.43 -7.38 -8.54
C ILE A 15 4.64 -6.54 -7.28
N ALA A 16 4.55 -5.21 -7.41
CA ALA A 16 4.66 -4.30 -6.26
C ALA A 16 3.57 -4.57 -5.21
N LEU A 17 2.33 -4.81 -5.66
CA LEU A 17 1.20 -5.13 -4.79
C LEU A 17 1.39 -6.46 -4.07
N ALA A 18 1.87 -7.49 -4.77
CA ALA A 18 2.19 -8.79 -4.18
C ALA A 18 3.27 -8.68 -3.11
N LEU A 19 4.35 -7.92 -3.36
CA LEU A 19 5.40 -7.68 -2.38
C LEU A 19 4.90 -6.89 -1.17
N ALA A 20 4.09 -5.85 -1.39
CA ALA A 20 3.51 -5.05 -0.31
C ALA A 20 2.59 -5.90 0.58
N LEU A 21 1.72 -6.71 -0.01
CA LEU A 21 0.84 -7.62 0.74
C LEU A 21 1.62 -8.71 1.47
N GLY A 22 2.68 -9.25 0.85
CA GLY A 22 3.56 -10.23 1.49
C GLY A 22 4.27 -9.66 2.71
N ALA A 23 4.82 -8.44 2.60
CA ALA A 23 5.46 -7.75 3.73
C ALA A 23 4.49 -7.50 4.89
N VAL A 24 3.23 -7.20 4.58
CA VAL A 24 2.17 -6.95 5.55
C VAL A 24 1.70 -8.24 6.22
N MET A 25 1.58 -9.34 5.47
CA MET A 25 1.24 -10.64 6.05
C MET A 25 2.34 -11.19 6.97
N LEU A 26 3.60 -10.87 6.68
CA LEU A 26 4.75 -11.27 7.49
C LEU A 26 4.93 -10.42 8.77
N THR A 27 4.12 -9.38 8.97
CA THR A 27 4.13 -8.57 10.20
C THR A 27 2.94 -8.93 11.07
N ASP A 28 3.16 -9.28 12.35
CA ASP A 28 2.11 -9.66 13.30
C ASP A 28 0.98 -8.62 13.44
N ASP A 29 1.31 -7.33 13.34
CA ASP A 29 0.35 -6.21 13.36
C ASP A 29 0.08 -5.60 11.98
N GLY A 30 0.53 -6.24 10.90
CA GLY A 30 0.51 -5.67 9.55
C GLY A 30 -0.90 -5.29 9.08
N TRP A 31 -1.90 -6.14 9.33
CA TRP A 31 -3.30 -5.88 8.97
C TRP A 31 -3.90 -4.68 9.72
N ARG A 32 -3.59 -4.53 11.01
CA ARG A 32 -4.03 -3.38 11.82
C ARG A 32 -3.39 -2.08 11.34
N LYS A 33 -2.07 -2.12 11.06
CA LYS A 33 -1.34 -0.96 10.52
C LYS A 33 -1.84 -0.56 9.15
N LEU A 34 -2.05 -1.51 8.25
CA LEU A 34 -2.54 -1.22 6.90
C LEU A 34 -3.97 -0.65 6.93
N GLY A 35 -4.85 -1.22 7.76
CA GLY A 35 -6.19 -0.66 7.98
C GLY A 35 -6.16 0.77 8.51
N CYS A 36 -5.29 1.06 9.49
CA CYS A 36 -5.12 2.40 10.04
C CYS A 36 -4.55 3.39 9.00
N VAL A 37 -3.52 2.97 8.25
CA VAL A 37 -2.92 3.76 7.16
C VAL A 37 -3.96 4.07 6.08
N PHE A 38 -4.72 3.06 5.64
CA PHE A 38 -5.75 3.23 4.62
C PHE A 38 -6.84 4.19 5.07
N ARG A 39 -7.28 4.07 6.33
CA ARG A 39 -8.29 4.97 6.93
C ARG A 39 -7.76 6.40 7.06
N ALA A 40 -6.51 6.56 7.47
CA ALA A 40 -5.85 7.86 7.58
C ALA A 40 -5.69 8.54 6.21
N ILE A 41 -5.29 7.79 5.17
CA ILE A 41 -5.24 8.29 3.79
C ILE A 41 -6.63 8.68 3.31
N ALA A 42 -7.66 7.84 3.55
CA ALA A 42 -9.04 8.13 3.16
C ALA A 42 -9.61 9.38 3.87
N GLN A 43 -9.14 9.69 5.07
CA GLN A 43 -9.51 10.90 5.82
C GLN A 43 -8.65 12.13 5.47
N GLY A 44 -7.71 12.01 4.52
CA GLY A 44 -6.87 13.13 4.08
C GLY A 44 -5.72 13.47 5.03
N VAL A 45 -5.33 12.54 5.91
CA VAL A 45 -4.20 12.73 6.82
C VAL A 45 -2.90 12.66 6.01
N ALA A 46 -2.04 13.66 6.19
CA ALA A 46 -0.72 13.69 5.55
C ALA A 46 0.08 12.42 5.89
N ILE A 47 0.69 11.80 4.88
CA ILE A 47 1.44 10.53 5.00
C ILE A 47 2.53 10.64 6.09
N SER A 48 3.13 11.82 6.23
CA SER A 48 4.12 12.15 7.26
C SER A 48 3.60 11.97 8.69
N ASN A 49 2.28 12.06 8.91
CA ASN A 49 1.65 11.97 10.22
C ASN A 49 1.04 10.58 10.50
N ILE A 50 0.85 9.76 9.47
CA ILE A 50 0.28 8.41 9.62
C ILE A 50 1.16 7.53 10.52
N ARG A 51 2.48 7.71 10.48
CA ARG A 51 3.42 6.96 11.31
C ARG A 51 3.29 7.27 12.82
N SER A 52 2.83 8.47 13.18
CA SER A 52 2.60 8.86 14.58
C SER A 52 1.26 8.33 15.10
N LEU A 53 0.29 8.15 14.21
CA LEU A 53 -1.09 7.73 14.52
C LEU A 53 -1.27 6.21 14.46
N CYS A 54 -0.54 5.53 13.57
CA CYS A 54 -0.70 4.11 13.28
C CYS A 54 0.52 3.28 13.74
N TYR A 55 1.04 3.54 14.95
CA TYR A 55 2.15 2.79 15.55
C TYR A 55 1.67 1.62 16.40
#